data_AF-A0A6N9A4E6-F1
#
_entry.id   AF-A0A6N9A4E6-F1
#
_cell.length_a   1.000
_cell.length_b   1.000
_cell.length_c   1.000
_cell.angle_alpha   90.00
_cell.angle_beta   90.00
_cell.angle_gamma   90.00
#
_symmetry.space_group_name_H-M   'P 1'
#
loop_
_entity.id
_entity.type
_entity.pdbx_description
1 polymer ?
#
loop_
_entity_poly.entity_id
_entity_poly.type
_entity_poly.pdbx_seq_one_letter_code
_entity_poly.pdbx_strand_id
1 'polypeptide(L)'
;MTGTAPRSTRPGGRFRMVGVLLSLAAGVPASLAAQIKVEGEVLDAATGLPVAGVILHLPDLKKGTITDELGYFALDSLPEEPLVVATHHPGYVALLERVPVVAGETWVLRLTPSPVVLPGVEVVGLRSEEVEARRTGRRSDFIGPEAVAEAADRTNKLLEVLRSKAPPRLQIRQQGGVGGVRFCIQSSRRRPSVQELLDLGTGCQPVLLVLDGVVIYSPPAVPEMASMDGALPEHVAALLLNQNPQEIAGIRVLTPSDGFFRYGEAGRLGAVEIKTKHPGRPRGR
;
A
#
# COMPACT_ATOMS: atom_id res chain seq x y z
N MET A 1 74.33 34.54 45.04
CA MET A 1 73.53 35.68 44.55
C MET A 1 72.16 35.62 45.22
N THR A 2 71.65 36.75 45.74
CA THR A 2 70.23 37.05 46.10
C THR A 2 69.41 35.91 46.76
N GLY A 3 69.03 35.94 48.06
CA GLY A 3 68.30 37.02 48.75
C GLY A 3 66.79 36.92 48.47
N THR A 4 65.83 37.01 49.40
CA THR A 4 65.84 37.44 50.82
C THR A 4 64.54 36.94 51.49
N ALA A 5 64.51 36.72 52.82
CA ALA A 5 63.25 36.51 53.57
C ALA A 5 62.45 37.83 53.71
N PRO A 6 61.16 37.81 54.17
CA PRO A 6 60.95 38.10 55.59
C PRO A 6 59.64 37.61 56.30
N ARG A 7 59.78 37.43 57.62
CA ARG A 7 58.86 37.83 58.73
C ARG A 7 57.50 37.14 58.98
N SER A 8 57.14 37.26 60.26
CA SER A 8 55.96 36.76 60.98
C SER A 8 54.90 37.83 61.25
N THR A 9 53.66 37.43 61.53
CA THR A 9 52.72 38.17 62.41
C THR A 9 51.69 37.24 63.10
N ARG A 10 51.43 37.48 64.40
CA ARG A 10 50.18 37.15 65.16
C ARG A 10 49.19 38.35 64.98
N PRO A 11 47.93 38.41 65.51
CA PRO A 11 47.12 37.52 66.37
C PRO A 11 45.79 37.08 65.66
N GLY A 12 44.74 36.49 66.28
CA GLY A 12 44.55 35.92 67.63
C GLY A 12 43.28 36.41 68.36
N GLY A 13 42.29 35.53 68.58
CA GLY A 13 40.98 35.80 69.22
C GLY A 13 39.81 35.88 68.20
N ARG A 14 38.54 35.65 68.55
CA ARG A 14 37.90 35.43 69.87
C ARG A 14 36.72 34.44 69.76
N PHE A 15 36.49 33.66 70.82
CA PHE A 15 35.23 32.94 71.06
C PHE A 15 34.04 33.90 71.00
N ARG A 16 32.91 33.50 70.39
CA ARG A 16 31.60 33.99 70.78
C ARG A 16 30.52 32.90 70.69
N MET A 17 30.23 32.38 71.87
CA MET A 17 29.11 31.54 72.28
C MET A 17 27.80 31.93 71.57
N VAL A 18 27.19 30.99 70.84
CA VAL A 18 25.85 31.17 70.25
C VAL A 18 24.81 30.80 71.31
N GLY A 19 24.05 31.80 71.76
CA GLY A 19 22.93 31.60 72.68
C GLY A 19 21.70 31.06 71.94
N VAL A 20 21.09 30.01 72.49
CA VAL A 20 19.80 29.48 72.02
C VAL A 20 18.70 30.48 72.35
N LEU A 21 17.87 30.81 71.35
CA LEU A 21 16.68 31.66 71.50
C LEU A 21 15.45 30.86 71.04
N LEU A 22 14.48 30.74 71.93
CA LEU A 22 13.34 29.81 71.84
C LEU A 22 12.04 30.59 71.61
N SER A 23 11.11 30.01 70.83
CA SER A 23 9.70 30.43 70.62
C SER A 23 9.49 31.81 69.96
N LEU A 24 8.57 31.99 69.01
CA LEU A 24 7.17 31.56 69.03
C LEU A 24 6.62 31.40 67.60
N ALA A 25 6.35 30.16 67.17
CA ALA A 25 5.74 29.92 65.86
C ALA A 25 4.20 29.98 65.98
N ALA A 26 3.60 31.03 65.42
CA ALA A 26 2.14 31.13 65.34
C ALA A 26 1.59 30.06 64.40
N GLY A 27 0.74 29.18 64.91
CA GLY A 27 0.06 28.17 64.11
C GLY A 27 -0.94 28.80 63.16
N VAL A 28 -0.58 28.89 61.87
CA VAL A 28 -1.56 29.18 60.82
C VAL A 28 -2.51 27.99 60.73
N PRO A 29 -3.84 28.17 60.87
CA PRO A 29 -4.77 27.08 60.64
C PRO A 29 -4.74 26.73 59.16
N ALA A 30 -4.08 25.61 58.82
CA ALA A 30 -4.19 25.03 57.50
C ALA A 30 -5.64 24.56 57.32
N SER A 31 -6.41 25.32 56.55
CA SER A 31 -7.74 24.90 56.10
C SER A 31 -7.58 23.61 55.31
N LEU A 32 -7.97 22.48 55.90
CA LEU A 32 -8.25 21.27 55.14
C LEU A 32 -9.42 21.60 54.20
N ALA A 33 -9.10 21.89 52.92
CA ALA A 33 -10.10 21.92 51.88
C ALA A 33 -10.85 20.58 51.90
N ALA A 34 -12.18 20.65 51.99
CA ALA A 34 -13.02 19.46 51.96
C ALA A 34 -12.80 18.75 50.62
N GLN A 35 -12.22 17.56 50.69
CA GLN A 35 -11.90 16.73 49.53
C GLN A 35 -13.09 15.82 49.25
N ILE A 36 -13.98 16.29 48.38
CA ILE A 36 -15.21 15.58 48.04
C ILE A 36 -14.90 14.44 47.05
N LYS A 37 -15.51 13.29 47.29
CA LYS A 37 -15.62 12.21 46.30
C LYS A 37 -16.91 12.40 45.52
N VAL A 38 -16.80 12.34 44.20
CA VAL A 38 -17.95 12.32 43.28
C VAL A 38 -17.96 11.01 42.50
N GLU A 39 -19.14 10.42 42.36
CA GLU A 39 -19.40 9.23 41.57
C GLU A 39 -20.43 9.57 40.48
N GLY A 40 -20.44 8.83 39.40
CA GLY A 40 -21.34 9.10 38.30
C GLY A 40 -21.37 8.03 37.22
N GLU A 41 -22.29 8.21 36.27
CA GLU A 41 -22.45 7.35 35.10
C GLU A 41 -22.45 8.20 33.82
N VAL A 42 -21.96 7.59 32.73
CA VAL A 42 -22.00 8.18 31.39
C VAL A 42 -22.93 7.36 30.51
N LEU A 43 -23.95 8.01 29.96
CA LEU A 43 -25.00 7.40 29.16
C LEU A 43 -25.01 7.96 27.74
N ASP A 44 -25.39 7.14 26.78
CA ASP A 44 -25.73 7.55 25.42
C ASP A 44 -27.03 8.40 25.47
N ALA A 45 -26.99 9.60 24.90
CA ALA A 45 -28.13 10.53 24.90
C ALA A 45 -29.32 10.06 24.05
N ALA A 46 -29.10 9.19 23.05
CA ALA A 46 -30.10 8.67 22.15
C ALA A 46 -30.64 7.29 22.57
N THR A 47 -29.79 6.40 23.09
CA THR A 47 -30.19 5.03 23.49
C THR A 47 -30.42 4.86 24.99
N GLY A 48 -29.85 5.74 25.83
CA GLY A 48 -29.88 5.63 27.29
C GLY A 48 -28.98 4.52 27.85
N LEU A 49 -28.20 3.84 27.03
CA LEU A 49 -27.29 2.78 27.44
C LEU A 49 -25.99 3.35 28.04
N PRO A 50 -25.33 2.64 28.97
CA PRO A 50 -24.04 3.06 29.51
C PRO A 50 -22.93 3.06 28.46
N VAL A 51 -21.99 4.00 28.59
CA VAL A 51 -20.86 4.18 27.67
C VAL A 51 -19.54 3.91 28.38
N ALA A 52 -18.93 2.76 28.07
CA ALA A 52 -17.62 2.36 28.57
C ALA A 52 -16.47 3.09 27.86
N GLY A 53 -15.32 3.20 28.54
CA GLY A 53 -14.08 3.74 27.94
C GLY A 53 -14.08 5.24 27.64
N VAL A 54 -15.03 6.00 28.18
CA VAL A 54 -15.07 7.46 28.06
C VAL A 54 -14.00 8.06 28.96
N ILE A 55 -13.12 8.87 28.38
CA ILE A 55 -12.13 9.63 29.17
C ILE A 55 -12.83 10.88 29.71
N LEU A 56 -12.98 10.96 31.03
CA LEU A 56 -13.35 12.20 31.74
C LEU A 56 -12.08 12.96 32.13
N HIS A 57 -12.09 14.27 31.96
CA HIS A 57 -11.02 15.16 32.37
C HIS A 57 -11.57 16.46 32.97
N LEU A 58 -10.94 16.92 34.05
CA LEU A 58 -11.21 18.18 34.74
C LEU A 58 -10.05 19.13 34.42
N PRO A 59 -10.17 20.03 33.41
CA PRO A 59 -9.03 20.81 32.90
C PRO A 59 -8.33 21.66 33.96
N ASP A 60 -9.11 22.27 34.85
CA ASP A 60 -8.61 23.17 35.89
C ASP A 60 -7.78 22.43 36.95
N LEU A 61 -8.13 21.17 37.23
CA LEU A 61 -7.45 20.32 38.23
C LEU A 61 -6.40 19.38 37.62
N LYS A 62 -6.34 19.26 36.28
CA LYS A 62 -5.54 18.25 35.55
C LYS A 62 -5.76 16.82 36.05
N LYS A 63 -6.97 16.54 36.52
CA LYS A 63 -7.43 15.22 36.97
C LYS A 63 -8.28 14.59 35.88
N GLY A 64 -8.33 13.27 35.85
CA GLY A 64 -9.19 12.53 34.94
C GLY A 64 -9.43 11.12 35.42
N THR A 65 -10.39 10.46 34.79
CA THR A 65 -10.78 9.07 35.04
C THR A 65 -11.32 8.47 33.74
N ILE A 66 -11.56 7.17 33.70
CA ILE A 66 -12.09 6.47 32.54
C ILE A 66 -13.30 5.64 33.01
N THR A 67 -14.39 5.65 32.24
CA THR A 67 -15.58 4.86 32.60
C THR A 67 -15.35 3.36 32.42
N ASP A 68 -15.90 2.57 33.34
CA ASP A 68 -15.87 1.11 33.31
C ASP A 68 -16.85 0.50 32.29
N GLU A 69 -16.95 -0.84 32.24
CA GLU A 69 -17.85 -1.56 31.33
C GLU A 69 -19.35 -1.24 31.53
N LEU A 70 -19.72 -0.72 32.70
CA LEU A 70 -21.08 -0.30 33.06
C LEU A 70 -21.26 1.22 32.95
N GLY A 71 -20.28 1.95 32.41
CA GLY A 71 -20.32 3.39 32.23
C GLY A 71 -20.08 4.20 33.52
N TYR A 72 -19.75 3.54 34.64
CA TYR A 72 -19.52 4.21 35.91
C TYR A 72 -18.13 4.83 36.00
N PHE A 73 -18.02 5.92 36.75
CA PHE A 73 -16.77 6.56 37.12
C PHE A 73 -16.79 7.09 38.55
N ALA A 74 -15.60 7.25 39.12
CA ALA A 74 -15.38 7.94 40.38
C ALA A 74 -14.21 8.93 40.27
N LEU A 75 -14.32 10.05 40.98
CA LEU A 75 -13.32 11.11 41.07
C LEU A 75 -13.16 11.54 42.53
N ASP A 76 -11.98 11.29 43.08
CA ASP A 76 -11.65 11.61 44.48
C ASP A 76 -10.96 12.98 44.63
N SER A 77 -11.12 13.56 45.82
CA SER A 77 -10.46 14.80 46.25
C SER A 77 -10.74 15.99 45.32
N LEU A 78 -12.01 16.25 45.05
CA LEU A 78 -12.49 17.45 44.36
C LEU A 78 -12.78 18.59 45.36
N PRO A 79 -12.52 19.86 45.01
CA PRO A 79 -12.96 21.01 45.77
C PRO A 79 -14.48 21.21 45.67
N GLU A 80 -15.09 21.80 46.69
CA GLU A 80 -16.52 22.17 46.74
C GLU A 80 -16.82 23.45 45.94
N GLU A 81 -16.50 23.42 44.64
CA GLU A 81 -16.76 24.52 43.69
C GLU A 81 -17.20 23.98 42.32
N PRO A 82 -17.94 24.75 41.48
CA PRO A 82 -18.37 24.28 40.17
C PRO A 82 -17.20 24.11 39.20
N LEU A 83 -16.96 22.87 38.75
CA LEU A 83 -15.86 22.50 37.87
C LEU A 83 -16.33 22.33 36.41
N VAL A 84 -15.41 22.52 35.46
CA VAL A 84 -15.63 22.14 34.06
C VAL A 84 -15.24 20.68 33.87
N VAL A 85 -16.19 19.86 33.41
CA VAL A 85 -15.99 18.48 32.98
C VAL A 85 -15.86 18.45 31.47
N ALA A 86 -14.77 17.88 30.96
CA ALA A 86 -14.55 17.60 29.55
C ALA A 86 -14.54 16.09 29.31
N THR A 87 -15.22 15.61 28.26
CA THR A 87 -15.23 14.18 27.88
C THR A 87 -14.60 13.94 26.51
N HIS A 88 -14.02 12.75 26.33
CA HIS A 88 -13.51 12.31 25.04
C HIS A 88 -13.81 10.82 24.80
N HIS A 89 -14.42 10.51 23.66
CA HIS A 89 -14.60 9.15 23.14
C HIS A 89 -14.70 9.18 21.60
N PRO A 90 -14.03 8.29 20.85
CA PRO A 90 -13.97 8.34 19.38
C PRO A 90 -15.29 8.09 18.63
N GLY A 91 -16.38 7.81 19.34
CA GLY A 91 -17.73 7.63 18.80
C GLY A 91 -18.79 8.62 19.29
N TYR A 92 -18.40 9.64 20.08
CA TYR A 92 -19.32 10.66 20.61
C TYR A 92 -18.76 12.06 20.41
N VAL A 93 -19.65 13.06 20.44
CA VAL A 93 -19.25 14.47 20.51
C VAL A 93 -18.62 14.72 21.89
N ALA A 94 -17.48 15.43 21.92
CA ALA A 94 -16.85 15.84 23.18
C ALA A 94 -17.79 16.78 23.95
N LEU A 95 -18.16 16.39 25.17
CA LEU A 95 -18.95 17.23 26.07
C LEU A 95 -17.99 18.16 26.83
N LEU A 96 -18.41 19.41 27.03
CA LEU A 96 -17.71 20.37 27.89
C LEU A 96 -18.76 21.15 28.69
N GLU A 97 -18.96 20.77 29.94
CA GLU A 97 -20.06 21.22 30.78
C GLU A 97 -19.56 21.67 32.16
N ARG A 98 -20.20 22.68 32.77
CA ARG A 98 -19.87 23.14 34.12
C ARG A 98 -20.85 22.53 35.12
N VAL A 99 -20.35 21.67 35.99
CA VAL A 99 -21.16 20.87 36.93
C VAL A 99 -20.86 21.29 38.37
N PRO A 100 -21.86 21.48 39.24
CA PRO A 100 -21.62 21.71 40.66
C PRO A 100 -21.01 20.46 41.32
N VAL A 101 -20.05 20.66 42.23
CA VAL A 101 -19.51 19.60 43.09
C VAL A 101 -20.24 19.67 44.43
N VAL A 102 -21.18 18.74 44.67
CA VAL A 102 -21.91 18.62 45.94
C VAL A 102 -21.62 17.24 46.54
N ALA A 103 -21.33 17.21 47.85
CA ALA A 103 -21.02 15.96 48.53
C ALA A 103 -22.20 14.98 48.52
N GLY A 104 -22.00 13.80 47.93
CA GLY A 104 -23.03 12.76 47.82
C GLY A 104 -23.98 12.91 46.62
N GLU A 105 -23.76 13.88 45.73
CA GLU A 105 -24.49 13.96 44.45
C GLU A 105 -23.84 13.04 43.40
N THR A 106 -24.68 12.36 42.61
CA THR A 106 -24.25 11.48 41.52
C THR A 106 -24.36 12.21 40.18
N TRP A 107 -23.27 12.28 39.43
CA TRP A 107 -23.26 12.92 38.11
C TRP A 107 -23.78 11.97 37.02
N VAL A 108 -24.67 12.47 36.15
CA VAL A 108 -25.18 11.73 34.98
C VAL A 108 -24.85 12.50 33.72
N LEU A 109 -23.82 12.08 33.00
CA LEU A 109 -23.36 12.75 31.77
C LEU A 109 -23.96 12.08 30.54
N ARG A 110 -24.62 12.85 29.67
CA ARG A 110 -25.24 12.33 28.45
C ARG A 110 -24.44 12.71 27.22
N LEU A 111 -23.90 11.71 26.51
CA LEU A 111 -23.09 11.93 25.32
C LEU A 111 -23.90 11.76 24.04
N THR A 112 -23.79 12.74 23.13
CA THR A 112 -24.41 12.68 21.80
C THR A 112 -23.56 11.80 20.86
N PRO A 113 -24.11 10.72 20.27
CA PRO A 113 -23.37 9.89 19.33
C PRO A 113 -22.84 10.69 18.12
N SER A 114 -21.60 10.41 17.74
CA SER A 114 -20.94 10.97 16.55
C SER A 114 -20.49 9.82 15.66
N PRO A 115 -21.38 9.28 14.81
CA PRO A 115 -21.06 8.13 13.96
C PRO A 115 -20.02 8.52 12.91
N VAL A 116 -18.81 7.99 13.05
CA VAL A 116 -17.76 8.14 12.04
C VAL A 116 -18.12 7.33 10.80
N VAL A 117 -18.70 7.99 9.80
CA VAL A 117 -18.96 7.40 8.48
C VAL A 117 -17.63 7.22 7.76
N LEU A 118 -17.09 6.01 7.80
CA LEU A 118 -15.91 5.66 7.01
C LEU A 118 -16.26 5.67 5.51
N PRO A 119 -15.42 6.25 4.64
CA PRO A 119 -15.62 6.16 3.20
C PRO A 119 -15.52 4.69 2.75
N GLY A 120 -16.34 4.32 1.77
CA GLY A 120 -16.33 2.96 1.21
C GLY A 120 -14.98 2.63 0.59
N VAL A 121 -14.47 1.42 0.84
CA VAL A 121 -13.21 0.94 0.25
C VAL A 121 -13.47 0.40 -1.15
N GLU A 122 -12.97 1.08 -2.18
CA GLU A 122 -13.00 0.57 -3.55
C GLU A 122 -11.85 -0.44 -3.78
N VAL A 123 -12.18 -1.71 -3.91
CA VAL A 123 -11.21 -2.77 -4.25
C VAL A 123 -11.09 -2.89 -5.77
N VAL A 124 -10.18 -2.10 -6.36
CA VAL A 124 -9.83 -2.22 -7.78
C VAL A 124 -8.95 -3.45 -7.99
N GLY A 125 -9.56 -4.55 -8.41
CA GLY A 125 -8.86 -5.77 -8.81
C GLY A 125 -8.08 -5.60 -10.12
N LEU A 126 -6.84 -5.10 -10.03
CA LEU A 126 -5.89 -5.17 -11.15
C LEU A 126 -5.59 -6.63 -11.50
N ARG A 127 -5.55 -6.96 -12.80
CA ARG A 127 -5.20 -8.32 -13.24
C ARG A 127 -3.77 -8.62 -12.79
N SER A 128 -3.56 -9.77 -12.15
CA SER A 128 -2.25 -10.19 -11.60
C SER A 128 -1.11 -10.06 -12.61
N GLU A 129 -1.38 -10.37 -13.87
CA GLU A 129 -0.44 -10.27 -15.00
C GLU A 129 0.10 -8.86 -15.24
N GLU A 130 -0.71 -7.83 -14.98
CA GLU A 130 -0.32 -6.43 -15.09
C GLU A 130 0.45 -5.97 -13.86
N VAL A 131 0.05 -6.43 -12.67
CA VAL A 131 0.78 -6.21 -11.41
C VAL A 131 2.19 -6.80 -11.51
N GLU A 132 2.33 -8.02 -12.03
CA GLU A 132 3.61 -8.68 -12.29
C GLU A 132 4.45 -7.91 -13.31
N ALA A 133 3.85 -7.47 -14.43
CA ALA A 133 4.56 -6.67 -15.43
C ALA A 133 5.05 -5.31 -14.89
N ARG A 134 4.28 -4.68 -13.98
CA ARG A 134 4.67 -3.44 -13.30
C ARG A 134 5.74 -3.67 -12.21
N ARG A 135 5.64 -4.75 -11.41
CA ARG A 135 6.58 -5.06 -10.30
C ARG A 135 7.94 -5.60 -10.75
N THR A 136 7.98 -6.44 -11.78
CA THR A 136 9.24 -7.13 -12.21
C THR A 136 10.19 -6.24 -13.03
N GLY A 137 9.85 -4.97 -13.27
CA GLY A 137 10.60 -4.10 -14.20
C GLY A 137 10.47 -4.50 -15.67
N ARG A 138 9.75 -5.59 -15.99
CA ARG A 138 9.53 -6.10 -17.35
C ARG A 138 8.34 -5.48 -18.05
N ARG A 139 7.99 -4.22 -17.73
CA ARG A 139 6.92 -3.45 -18.40
C ARG A 139 7.04 -3.47 -19.93
N SER A 140 8.27 -3.52 -20.44
CA SER A 140 8.55 -3.59 -21.87
C SER A 140 8.28 -4.95 -22.53
N ASP A 141 7.88 -5.99 -21.80
CA ASP A 141 7.42 -7.30 -22.35
C ASP A 141 5.90 -7.39 -22.48
N PHE A 142 5.13 -6.45 -21.93
CA PHE A 142 3.68 -6.57 -21.81
C PHE A 142 2.97 -5.35 -22.39
N ILE A 143 2.20 -5.58 -23.45
CA ILE A 143 1.27 -4.61 -24.01
C ILE A 143 -0.07 -4.86 -23.29
N GLY A 144 -0.33 -4.05 -22.25
CA GLY A 144 -1.56 -4.12 -21.47
C GLY A 144 -2.80 -3.61 -22.22
N PRO A 145 -4.02 -3.81 -21.67
CA PRO A 145 -5.28 -3.51 -22.35
C PRO A 145 -5.40 -2.05 -22.81
N GLU A 146 -4.90 -1.10 -22.01
CA GLU A 146 -4.86 0.33 -22.33
C GLU A 146 -3.98 0.62 -23.56
N ALA A 147 -2.78 0.03 -23.62
CA ALA A 147 -1.84 0.22 -24.73
C ALA A 147 -2.30 -0.53 -26.00
N VAL A 148 -3.03 -1.63 -25.86
CA VAL A 148 -3.72 -2.29 -26.98
C VAL A 148 -4.85 -1.39 -27.50
N ALA A 149 -5.69 -0.82 -26.64
CA ALA A 149 -6.79 0.06 -27.04
C ALA A 149 -6.29 1.34 -27.75
N GLU A 150 -5.31 2.04 -27.20
CA GLU A 150 -4.70 3.24 -27.82
C GLU A 150 -4.12 2.97 -29.22
N ALA A 151 -3.65 1.74 -29.46
CA ALA A 151 -3.18 1.31 -30.78
C ALA A 151 -4.33 0.85 -31.68
N ALA A 152 -5.34 0.18 -31.13
CA ALA A 152 -6.55 -0.28 -31.81
C ALA A 152 -7.38 0.86 -32.42
N ASP A 153 -7.33 2.06 -31.82
CA ASP A 153 -7.97 3.27 -32.38
C ASP A 153 -7.31 3.75 -33.69
N ARG A 154 -6.09 3.27 -33.99
CA ARG A 154 -5.32 3.65 -35.19
C ARG A 154 -5.24 2.54 -36.24
N THR A 155 -5.62 1.31 -35.92
CA THR A 155 -5.53 0.16 -36.83
C THR A 155 -6.50 -0.96 -36.45
N ASN A 156 -7.11 -1.60 -37.45
CA ASN A 156 -7.90 -2.81 -37.28
C ASN A 156 -7.07 -4.10 -37.43
N LYS A 157 -5.73 -4.01 -37.40
CA LYS A 157 -4.80 -5.13 -37.60
C LYS A 157 -3.94 -5.38 -36.36
N LEU A 158 -4.12 -6.54 -35.72
CA LEU A 158 -3.34 -6.94 -34.54
C LEU A 158 -1.82 -6.92 -34.79
N LEU A 159 -1.38 -7.27 -35.99
CA LEU A 159 0.03 -7.20 -36.35
C LEU A 159 0.60 -5.77 -36.27
N GLU A 160 -0.17 -4.73 -36.58
CA GLU A 160 0.32 -3.34 -36.49
C GLU A 160 0.36 -2.84 -35.05
N VAL A 161 -0.49 -3.36 -34.16
CA VAL A 161 -0.33 -3.18 -32.70
C VAL A 161 0.94 -3.86 -32.21
N LEU A 162 1.18 -5.11 -32.63
CA LEU A 162 2.40 -5.88 -32.34
C LEU A 162 3.66 -5.18 -32.82
N ARG A 163 3.63 -4.44 -33.94
CA ARG A 163 4.77 -3.68 -34.49
C ARG A 163 4.97 -2.33 -33.80
N SER A 164 3.90 -1.54 -33.67
CA SER A 164 3.97 -0.18 -33.12
C SER A 164 4.25 -0.11 -31.62
N LYS A 165 3.81 -1.13 -30.87
CA LYS A 165 4.09 -1.29 -29.43
C LYS A 165 5.03 -2.47 -29.16
N ALA A 166 5.75 -2.96 -30.17
CA ALA A 166 6.67 -4.08 -30.07
C ALA A 166 7.62 -3.90 -28.88
N PRO A 167 7.67 -4.87 -27.94
CA PRO A 167 8.80 -4.99 -27.02
C PRO A 167 10.12 -4.89 -27.79
N PRO A 168 11.15 -4.20 -27.26
CA PRO A 168 12.49 -4.19 -27.86
C PRO A 168 13.13 -5.59 -27.92
N ARG A 169 12.44 -6.62 -27.39
CA ARG A 169 12.77 -8.05 -27.43
C ARG A 169 12.14 -8.83 -28.60
N LEU A 170 11.31 -8.21 -29.45
CA LEU A 170 10.83 -8.80 -30.72
C LEU A 170 11.39 -8.06 -31.95
N GLN A 171 11.61 -8.81 -33.01
CA GLN A 171 11.74 -8.31 -34.39
C GLN A 171 10.63 -8.93 -35.23
N ILE A 172 9.81 -8.09 -35.86
CA ILE A 172 8.77 -8.51 -36.81
C ILE A 172 9.24 -8.14 -38.20
N ARG A 173 9.54 -9.14 -39.03
CA ARG A 173 9.92 -8.97 -40.43
C ARG A 173 8.73 -9.35 -41.31
N GLN A 174 8.38 -8.47 -42.23
CA GLN A 174 7.41 -8.70 -43.29
C GLN A 174 8.15 -8.79 -44.62
N GLN A 175 7.96 -9.87 -45.36
CA GLN A 175 8.51 -10.04 -46.70
C GLN A 175 7.36 -10.30 -47.67
N GLY A 176 7.22 -9.43 -48.67
CA GLY A 176 6.30 -9.66 -49.79
C GLY A 176 6.89 -10.66 -50.77
N GLY A 177 6.05 -11.52 -51.36
CA GLY A 177 6.46 -12.47 -52.37
C GLY A 177 5.28 -13.03 -53.17
N VAL A 178 5.59 -13.87 -54.15
CA VAL A 178 4.57 -14.66 -54.87
C VAL A 178 3.94 -15.63 -53.86
N GLY A 179 2.62 -15.57 -53.69
CA GLY A 179 1.91 -16.28 -52.60
C GLY A 179 1.53 -15.39 -51.40
N GLY A 180 1.77 -14.08 -51.45
CA GLY A 180 1.22 -13.12 -50.50
C GLY A 180 2.24 -12.55 -49.50
N VAL A 181 1.80 -12.32 -48.27
CA VAL A 181 2.60 -11.63 -47.24
C VAL A 181 3.09 -12.63 -46.21
N ARG A 182 4.42 -12.78 -46.11
CA ARG A 182 5.05 -13.67 -45.14
C ARG A 182 5.58 -12.88 -43.95
N PHE A 183 5.33 -13.40 -42.76
CA PHE A 183 5.81 -12.80 -41.50
C PHE A 183 6.74 -13.75 -40.78
N CYS A 184 7.75 -13.18 -40.15
CA CYS A 184 8.53 -13.84 -39.11
C CYS A 184 8.58 -12.92 -37.88
N ILE A 185 8.29 -13.50 -36.73
CA ILE A 185 8.31 -12.84 -35.42
C ILE A 185 9.38 -13.55 -34.60
N GLN A 186 10.57 -12.97 -34.48
CA GLN A 186 11.72 -13.58 -33.80
C GLN A 186 12.15 -12.77 -32.57
N SER A 187 12.81 -13.40 -31.59
CA SER A 187 13.39 -12.63 -30.48
C SER A 187 14.64 -11.84 -30.91
N SER A 188 14.71 -10.56 -30.55
CA SER A 188 15.86 -9.69 -30.84
C SER A 188 17.10 -9.99 -29.97
N ARG A 189 16.94 -10.78 -28.89
CA ARG A 189 17.99 -11.07 -27.91
C ARG A 189 18.55 -12.49 -27.99
N ARG A 190 18.35 -13.21 -29.10
CA ARG A 190 19.03 -14.50 -29.29
C ARG A 190 20.55 -14.32 -29.30
N ARG A 191 21.22 -15.21 -28.57
CA ARG A 191 22.65 -15.49 -28.65
C ARG A 191 22.77 -16.96 -29.01
N PRO A 192 22.55 -17.33 -30.28
CA PRO A 192 22.56 -18.73 -30.67
C PRO A 192 23.95 -19.32 -30.40
N SER A 193 24.00 -20.56 -29.93
CA SER A 193 25.26 -21.30 -29.88
C SER A 193 25.77 -21.61 -31.29
N VAL A 194 27.06 -22.00 -31.42
CA VAL A 194 27.61 -22.43 -32.72
C VAL A 194 26.82 -23.62 -33.29
N GLN A 195 26.48 -24.58 -32.43
CA GLN A 195 25.64 -25.72 -32.81
C GLN A 195 24.24 -25.27 -33.25
N GLU A 196 23.59 -24.41 -32.47
CA GLU A 196 22.27 -23.85 -32.78
C GLU A 196 22.25 -22.97 -34.04
N LEU A 197 23.39 -22.46 -34.50
CA LEU A 197 23.53 -21.76 -35.79
C LEU A 197 23.69 -22.73 -36.97
N LEU A 198 24.42 -23.84 -36.76
CA LEU A 198 24.58 -24.92 -37.74
C LEU A 198 23.28 -25.68 -37.95
N ASP A 199 22.56 -26.00 -36.87
CA ASP A 199 21.22 -26.55 -36.92
C ASP A 199 20.26 -25.47 -37.44
N LEU A 200 20.15 -24.37 -36.71
CA LEU A 200 19.29 -23.20 -36.93
C LEU A 200 19.12 -22.68 -38.37
N GLY A 201 20.23 -22.70 -39.09
CA GLY A 201 20.50 -21.77 -40.17
C GLY A 201 20.58 -20.31 -39.72
N THR A 202 21.01 -19.43 -40.62
CA THR A 202 21.01 -17.95 -40.45
C THR A 202 19.65 -17.30 -40.77
N GLY A 203 18.67 -18.12 -41.16
CA GLY A 203 17.32 -17.69 -41.52
C GLY A 203 16.52 -17.13 -40.34
N CYS A 204 15.32 -16.61 -40.65
CA CYS A 204 14.44 -16.11 -39.61
C CYS A 204 13.86 -17.26 -38.79
N GLN A 205 13.86 -17.14 -37.46
CA GLN A 205 13.42 -18.22 -36.59
C GLN A 205 12.27 -17.73 -35.71
N PRO A 206 11.01 -18.05 -36.09
CA PRO A 206 9.84 -17.53 -35.42
C PRO A 206 9.72 -18.10 -34.00
N VAL A 207 9.16 -17.30 -33.10
CA VAL A 207 8.83 -17.70 -31.73
C VAL A 207 7.52 -18.48 -31.66
N LEU A 208 7.28 -19.17 -30.54
CA LEU A 208 6.01 -19.79 -30.22
C LEU A 208 4.88 -18.75 -30.22
N LEU A 209 3.72 -19.06 -30.79
CA LEU A 209 2.54 -18.21 -30.71
C LEU A 209 1.43 -18.94 -29.94
N VAL A 210 0.86 -18.25 -28.97
CA VAL A 210 -0.16 -18.77 -28.06
C VAL A 210 -1.33 -17.79 -28.03
N LEU A 211 -2.56 -18.29 -28.19
CA LEU A 211 -3.80 -17.52 -28.07
C LEU A 211 -4.63 -18.11 -26.93
N ASP A 212 -4.91 -17.30 -25.90
CA ASP A 212 -5.66 -17.69 -24.70
C ASP A 212 -5.18 -18.97 -24.01
N GLY A 213 -3.87 -19.25 -24.10
CA GLY A 213 -3.22 -20.44 -23.55
C GLY A 213 -3.12 -21.63 -24.52
N VAL A 214 -3.78 -21.57 -25.68
CA VAL A 214 -3.69 -22.58 -26.75
C VAL A 214 -2.54 -22.23 -27.70
N VAL A 215 -1.63 -23.18 -27.94
CA VAL A 215 -0.55 -23.00 -28.93
C VAL A 215 -1.15 -23.01 -30.34
N ILE A 216 -1.04 -21.89 -31.05
CA ILE A 216 -1.51 -21.73 -32.45
C ILE A 216 -0.38 -21.88 -33.47
N TYR A 217 0.88 -21.77 -33.02
CA TYR A 217 2.06 -22.08 -33.83
C TYR A 217 3.21 -22.51 -32.94
N SER A 218 3.80 -23.67 -33.22
CA SER A 218 5.06 -24.14 -32.65
C SER A 218 6.18 -24.01 -33.68
N PRO A 219 7.35 -23.44 -33.32
CA PRO A 219 8.55 -23.58 -34.11
C PRO A 219 8.94 -25.06 -34.21
N PRO A 220 9.48 -25.52 -35.36
CA PRO A 220 9.93 -26.89 -35.51
C PRO A 220 11.18 -27.16 -34.67
N ALA A 221 11.25 -28.33 -34.05
CA ALA A 221 12.37 -28.72 -33.19
C ALA A 221 13.67 -29.00 -33.98
N VAL A 222 13.56 -29.31 -35.28
CA VAL A 222 14.69 -29.59 -36.19
C VAL A 222 14.58 -28.77 -37.48
N PRO A 223 15.71 -28.45 -38.13
CA PRO A 223 15.75 -27.47 -39.23
C PRO A 223 15.14 -28.02 -40.52
N GLU A 224 15.21 -29.33 -40.71
CA GLU A 224 14.71 -30.05 -41.89
C GLU A 224 13.16 -29.99 -42.02
N MET A 225 12.47 -29.67 -40.91
CA MET A 225 11.03 -29.39 -40.88
C MET A 225 10.70 -27.89 -40.86
N ALA A 226 11.71 -27.00 -40.83
CA ALA A 226 11.48 -25.58 -41.04
C ALA A 226 11.23 -25.32 -42.53
N SER A 227 10.22 -24.50 -42.83
CA SER A 227 10.13 -23.89 -44.14
C SER A 227 11.45 -23.16 -44.42
N MET A 228 12.03 -23.35 -45.61
CA MET A 228 13.32 -22.77 -46.01
C MET A 228 13.40 -21.23 -45.79
N ASP A 229 12.24 -20.57 -45.71
CA ASP A 229 12.09 -19.13 -45.51
C ASP A 229 11.88 -18.68 -44.05
N GLY A 230 11.71 -19.60 -43.09
CA GLY A 230 11.51 -19.25 -41.68
C GLY A 230 10.22 -18.45 -41.40
N ALA A 231 9.22 -18.59 -42.26
CA ALA A 231 7.97 -17.83 -42.20
C ALA A 231 6.89 -18.57 -41.40
N LEU A 232 5.98 -17.81 -40.78
CA LEU A 232 4.74 -18.34 -40.22
C LEU A 232 3.88 -18.98 -41.34
N PRO A 233 3.21 -20.12 -41.09
CA PRO A 233 2.25 -20.71 -42.03
C PRO A 233 1.15 -19.72 -42.41
N GLU A 234 0.65 -19.81 -43.65
CA GLU A 234 -0.32 -18.85 -44.19
C GLU A 234 -1.57 -18.69 -43.31
N HIS A 235 -2.14 -19.79 -42.82
CA HIS A 235 -3.30 -19.73 -41.91
C HIS A 235 -3.00 -19.00 -40.59
N VAL A 236 -1.79 -19.16 -40.04
CA VAL A 236 -1.36 -18.47 -38.81
C VAL A 236 -1.12 -16.97 -39.08
N ALA A 237 -0.50 -16.65 -40.22
CA ALA A 237 -0.35 -15.27 -40.69
C ALA A 237 -1.71 -14.59 -40.92
N ALA A 238 -2.65 -15.29 -41.56
CA ALA A 238 -4.01 -14.82 -41.81
C ALA A 238 -4.79 -14.61 -40.50
N LEU A 239 -4.63 -15.47 -39.49
CA LEU A 239 -5.18 -15.23 -38.15
C LEU A 239 -4.65 -13.90 -37.58
N LEU A 240 -3.32 -13.71 -37.50
CA LEU A 240 -2.73 -12.48 -36.96
C LEU A 240 -3.09 -11.21 -37.76
N LEU A 241 -3.36 -11.33 -39.07
CA LEU A 241 -3.81 -10.24 -39.93
C LEU A 241 -5.32 -9.96 -39.84
N ASN A 242 -6.13 -10.92 -39.41
CA ASN A 242 -7.59 -10.77 -39.36
C ASN A 242 -8.14 -10.66 -37.93
N GLN A 243 -7.33 -10.89 -36.90
CA GLN A 243 -7.68 -10.54 -35.52
C GLN A 243 -7.82 -9.03 -35.36
N ASN A 244 -8.98 -8.63 -34.83
CA ASN A 244 -9.32 -7.26 -34.48
C ASN A 244 -8.65 -6.87 -33.14
N PRO A 245 -7.79 -5.84 -33.08
CA PRO A 245 -7.21 -5.36 -31.83
C PRO A 245 -8.21 -5.03 -30.73
N GLN A 246 -9.43 -4.59 -31.09
CA GLN A 246 -10.47 -4.27 -30.12
C GLN A 246 -10.99 -5.50 -29.35
N GLU A 247 -10.70 -6.72 -29.81
CA GLU A 247 -11.03 -7.98 -29.13
C GLU A 247 -9.88 -8.50 -28.26
N ILE A 248 -8.72 -7.82 -28.25
CA ILE A 248 -7.53 -8.24 -27.50
C ILE A 248 -7.47 -7.55 -26.13
N ALA A 249 -7.29 -8.34 -25.07
CA ALA A 249 -7.14 -7.89 -23.69
C ALA A 249 -5.67 -7.60 -23.31
N GLY A 250 -4.72 -8.19 -24.01
CA GLY A 250 -3.30 -7.93 -23.80
C GLY A 250 -2.40 -8.87 -24.61
N ILE A 251 -1.13 -8.49 -24.71
CA ILE A 251 -0.11 -9.25 -25.41
C ILE A 251 1.14 -9.31 -24.52
N ARG A 252 1.69 -10.51 -24.33
CA ARG A 252 2.91 -10.74 -23.56
C ARG A 252 3.99 -11.39 -24.42
N VAL A 253 5.21 -10.91 -24.29
CA VAL A 253 6.40 -11.50 -24.91
C VAL A 253 7.23 -12.18 -23.83
N LEU A 254 7.54 -13.45 -24.07
CA LEU A 254 8.39 -14.27 -23.22
C LEU A 254 9.78 -14.39 -23.84
N THR A 255 10.82 -14.24 -23.02
CA THR A 255 12.19 -14.56 -23.43
C THR A 255 12.36 -16.07 -23.65
N PRO A 256 13.39 -16.52 -24.38
CA PRO A 256 13.78 -17.93 -24.50
C PRO A 256 13.68 -18.74 -23.19
N SER A 257 14.16 -18.19 -22.08
CA SER A 257 14.03 -18.77 -20.74
C SER A 257 12.58 -19.00 -20.33
N ASP A 258 11.76 -17.96 -20.40
CA ASP A 258 10.42 -17.93 -19.84
C ASP A 258 9.45 -18.71 -20.72
N GLY A 259 9.69 -18.72 -22.04
CA GLY A 259 9.03 -19.59 -23.00
C GLY A 259 9.35 -21.06 -22.73
N PHE A 260 10.63 -21.40 -22.53
CA PHE A 260 11.03 -22.78 -22.19
C PHE A 260 10.42 -23.27 -20.87
N PHE A 261 10.49 -22.47 -19.80
CA PHE A 261 9.89 -22.83 -18.51
C PHE A 261 8.37 -23.05 -18.56
N ARG A 262 7.68 -22.45 -19.54
CA ARG A 262 6.21 -22.44 -19.61
C ARG A 262 5.64 -23.37 -20.68
N TYR A 263 6.39 -23.61 -21.75
CA TYR A 263 5.97 -24.37 -22.94
C TYR A 263 6.99 -25.44 -23.39
N GLY A 264 8.04 -25.68 -22.62
CA GLY A 264 9.10 -26.64 -22.93
C GLY A 264 9.89 -26.28 -24.19
N GLU A 265 10.41 -27.28 -24.89
CA GLU A 265 11.21 -27.12 -26.12
C GLU A 265 10.55 -26.19 -27.17
N ALA A 266 9.22 -26.25 -27.33
CA ALA A 266 8.49 -25.40 -28.25
C ALA A 266 8.66 -23.89 -27.95
N GLY A 267 8.85 -23.55 -26.67
CA GLY A 267 9.09 -22.18 -26.21
C GLY A 267 10.55 -21.74 -26.16
N ARG A 268 11.52 -22.59 -26.56
CA ARG A 268 12.97 -22.30 -26.42
C ARG A 268 13.46 -21.07 -27.20
N LEU A 269 12.75 -20.66 -28.24
CA LEU A 269 13.05 -19.43 -29.00
C LEU A 269 12.38 -18.17 -28.40
N GLY A 270 11.60 -18.34 -27.33
CA GLY A 270 10.67 -17.36 -26.78
C GLY A 270 9.24 -17.63 -27.21
N ALA A 271 8.30 -16.81 -26.74
CA ALA A 271 6.89 -16.90 -27.10
C ALA A 271 6.20 -15.53 -27.17
N VAL A 272 5.11 -15.45 -27.91
CA VAL A 272 4.11 -14.37 -27.81
C VAL A 272 2.78 -14.99 -27.36
N GLU A 273 2.33 -14.59 -26.17
CA GLU A 273 0.99 -14.87 -25.68
C GLU A 273 0.06 -13.71 -26.06
N ILE A 274 -1.03 -14.02 -26.75
CA ILE A 274 -2.13 -13.10 -27.05
C ILE A 274 -3.32 -13.53 -26.19
N LYS A 275 -3.97 -12.59 -25.52
CA LYS A 275 -5.19 -12.85 -24.75
C LYS A 275 -6.36 -12.04 -25.28
N THR A 276 -7.51 -12.67 -25.43
CA THR A 276 -8.75 -12.02 -25.87
C THR A 276 -9.55 -11.46 -24.70
N LYS A 277 -10.40 -10.47 -25.00
CA LYS A 277 -11.38 -9.90 -24.06
C LYS A 277 -12.47 -10.94 -23.83
N HIS A 278 -12.45 -11.55 -22.66
CA HIS A 278 -13.53 -12.40 -22.21
C HIS A 278 -14.72 -11.53 -21.76
N PRO A 279 -15.97 -11.90 -22.09
CA PRO A 279 -17.14 -11.21 -21.55
C PRO A 279 -17.10 -11.29 -20.02
N GLY A 280 -17.15 -10.13 -19.36
CA GLY A 280 -17.17 -10.07 -17.91
C GLY A 280 -18.40 -10.80 -17.37
N ARG A 281 -18.21 -11.69 -16.39
CA ARG A 281 -19.33 -12.28 -15.66
C ARG A 281 -20.18 -11.11 -15.12
N PRO A 282 -21.50 -11.04 -15.41
CA PRO A 282 -22.32 -9.94 -14.94
C PRO A 282 -22.20 -9.85 -13.42
N ARG A 283 -21.89 -8.66 -12.91
CA ARG A 283 -21.88 -8.41 -11.47
C ARG A 283 -23.29 -8.72 -10.96
N GLY A 284 -23.39 -9.68 -10.03
CA GLY A 284 -24.65 -9.96 -9.36
C GLY A 284 -25.17 -8.68 -8.71
N ARG A 285 -26.48 -8.44 -8.85
CA ARG A 285 -27.19 -7.46 -8.02
C ARG A 285 -27.34 -7.98 -6.60
#